data_AF-A0A4D7QGK6-F1
#
_entry.id   AF-A0A4D7QGK6-F1
#
_cell.length_a   1.000
_cell.length_b   1.000
_cell.length_c   1.000
_cell.angle_alpha   90.00
_cell.angle_beta   90.00
_cell.angle_gamma   90.00
#
_symmetry.space_group_name_H-M   'P 1'
#
loop_
_entity.id
_entity.type
_entity.pdbx_description
1 polymer ?
#
loop_
_entity_poly.entity_id
_entity_poly.type
_entity_poly.pdbx_seq_one_letter_code
_entity_poly.pdbx_strand_id
1 'polypeptide(L)'
;MPIRRLPLLALALLVVPVAAIAQEVPQRFRGTYAADDAPEACTVQESDGRIAVEADSIQFFASACALRRPRIDRDGRLTAQTACVEEGQDGSDEPRGRIVMTLRGERLGVTLDRDPVRFYRRCERALPVR
;
A
#
# COMPACT_ATOMS: atom_id res chain seq x y z
N MET A 1 -22.07 -64.15 29.65
CA MET A 1 -22.63 -62.92 29.02
C MET A 1 -21.48 -61.95 28.76
N PRO A 2 -21.02 -61.71 27.51
CA PRO A 2 -19.94 -60.76 27.24
C PRO A 2 -20.49 -59.36 26.91
N ILE A 3 -20.04 -58.36 27.66
CA ILE A 3 -20.39 -56.94 27.49
C ILE A 3 -19.57 -56.36 26.33
N ARG A 4 -20.21 -56.11 25.20
CA ARG A 4 -19.62 -55.40 24.05
C ARG A 4 -19.48 -53.91 24.39
N ARG A 5 -18.24 -53.43 24.51
CA ARG A 5 -17.93 -52.00 24.66
C ARG A 5 -17.90 -51.36 23.26
N LEU A 6 -18.80 -50.41 23.02
CA LEU A 6 -18.74 -49.53 21.85
C LEU A 6 -17.57 -48.55 22.02
N PRO A 7 -16.73 -48.34 20.99
CA PRO A 7 -15.77 -47.25 21.01
C PRO A 7 -16.50 -45.94 20.68
N LEU A 8 -16.48 -44.99 21.60
CA LEU A 8 -16.78 -43.59 21.30
C LEU A 8 -15.73 -43.08 20.31
N LEU A 9 -16.12 -42.85 19.05
CA LEU A 9 -15.34 -42.01 18.15
C LEU A 9 -15.48 -40.55 18.61
N ALA A 10 -14.45 -40.03 19.28
CA ALA A 10 -14.31 -38.62 19.55
C ALA A 10 -13.92 -37.90 18.25
N LEU A 11 -14.88 -37.17 17.67
CA LEU A 11 -14.66 -36.30 16.53
C LEU A 11 -13.91 -35.05 17.00
N ALA A 12 -12.59 -35.01 16.82
CA ALA A 12 -11.78 -33.84 17.13
C ALA A 12 -12.01 -32.76 16.06
N LEU A 13 -12.75 -31.70 16.41
CA LEU A 13 -12.84 -30.48 15.59
C LEU A 13 -11.48 -29.78 15.57
N LEU A 14 -10.79 -29.79 14.43
CA LEU A 14 -9.63 -28.96 14.16
C LEU A 14 -10.09 -27.51 13.94
N VAL A 15 -9.91 -26.66 14.95
CA VAL A 15 -10.04 -25.21 14.79
C VAL A 15 -8.77 -24.72 14.09
N VAL A 16 -8.88 -24.41 12.79
CA VAL A 16 -7.80 -23.76 12.05
C VAL A 16 -7.85 -22.26 12.37
N PRO A 17 -6.80 -21.67 12.97
CA PRO A 17 -6.76 -20.22 13.16
C PRO A 17 -6.68 -19.57 11.78
N VAL A 18 -7.70 -18.79 11.42
CA VAL A 18 -7.66 -17.92 10.24
C VAL A 18 -6.64 -16.83 10.55
N ALA A 19 -5.43 -16.97 10.03
CA ALA A 19 -4.46 -15.89 10.04
C ALA A 19 -5.08 -14.69 9.32
N ALA A 20 -5.23 -13.57 10.02
CA ALA A 20 -5.63 -12.32 9.41
C ALA A 20 -4.53 -11.95 8.40
N ILE A 21 -4.81 -12.13 7.12
CA ILE A 21 -3.89 -11.72 6.05
C ILE A 21 -3.78 -10.20 6.17
N ALA A 22 -2.60 -9.71 6.56
CA ALA A 22 -2.31 -8.29 6.52
C ALA A 22 -2.56 -7.82 5.09
N GLN A 23 -3.53 -6.91 4.94
CA GLN A 23 -3.90 -6.43 3.62
C GLN A 23 -2.77 -5.52 3.15
N GLU A 24 -2.09 -5.90 2.08
CA GLU A 24 -1.03 -5.12 1.44
C GLU A 24 -1.59 -4.37 0.23
N VAL A 25 -0.87 -3.34 -0.22
CA VAL A 25 -1.13 -2.68 -1.51
C VAL A 25 -1.04 -3.72 -2.63
N PRO A 26 -2.05 -3.88 -3.51
CA PRO A 26 -1.98 -4.84 -4.60
C PRO A 26 -0.84 -4.52 -5.58
N GLN A 27 -0.21 -5.58 -6.11
CA GLN A 27 0.92 -5.49 -7.04
C GLN A 27 0.72 -4.50 -8.20
N ARG A 28 -0.51 -4.37 -8.74
CA ARG A 28 -0.81 -3.43 -9.84
C ARG A 28 -0.57 -1.95 -9.52
N PHE A 29 -0.61 -1.58 -8.24
CA PHE A 29 -0.31 -0.22 -7.78
C PHE A 29 1.17 -0.03 -7.44
N ARG A 30 1.92 -1.12 -7.25
CA ARG A 30 3.31 -1.05 -6.80
C ARG A 30 4.24 -0.60 -7.92
N GLY A 31 5.31 0.09 -7.56
CA GLY A 31 6.37 0.55 -8.46
C GLY A 31 6.62 2.04 -8.37
N THR A 32 7.47 2.52 -9.26
CA THR A 32 7.92 3.92 -9.32
C THR A 32 7.10 4.69 -10.34
N TYR A 33 6.75 5.93 -10.00
CA TYR A 33 6.02 6.83 -10.88
C TYR A 33 6.64 8.23 -10.88
N ALA A 34 6.57 8.92 -12.02
CA ALA A 34 6.97 10.31 -12.19
C ALA A 34 5.73 11.19 -12.34
N ALA A 35 5.74 12.39 -11.75
CA ALA A 35 4.66 13.36 -11.88
C ALA A 35 4.47 13.74 -13.35
N ASP A 36 3.22 13.97 -13.75
CA ASP A 36 2.90 14.23 -15.15
C ASP A 36 3.58 15.47 -15.73
N ASP A 37 3.90 16.43 -14.88
CA ASP A 37 4.62 17.68 -15.15
C ASP A 37 6.15 17.58 -15.00
N ALA A 38 6.67 16.42 -14.56
CA ALA A 38 8.10 16.13 -14.42
C ALA A 38 8.46 14.72 -14.92
N PRO A 39 8.25 14.38 -16.21
CA PRO A 39 8.48 13.04 -16.76
C PRO A 39 9.95 12.58 -16.66
N GLU A 40 10.90 13.50 -16.65
CA GLU A 40 12.32 13.24 -16.41
C GLU A 40 12.60 12.64 -15.03
N ALA A 41 11.65 12.71 -14.09
CA ALA A 41 11.75 12.05 -12.80
C ALA A 41 11.80 10.51 -12.91
N CYS A 42 11.55 9.91 -14.08
CA CYS A 42 11.82 8.49 -14.30
C CYS A 42 13.30 8.18 -14.56
N THR A 43 14.13 9.16 -14.91
CA THR A 43 15.54 8.96 -15.27
C THR A 43 16.52 9.76 -14.41
N VAL A 44 16.07 10.83 -13.77
CA VAL A 44 16.90 11.71 -12.92
C VAL A 44 16.70 11.35 -11.46
N GLN A 45 17.75 10.89 -10.76
CA GLN A 45 17.67 10.41 -9.37
C GLN A 45 17.33 11.52 -8.35
N GLU A 46 17.64 12.78 -8.63
CA GLU A 46 17.45 13.90 -7.70
C GLU A 46 16.16 14.69 -7.96
N SER A 47 15.31 14.23 -8.88
CA SER A 47 14.02 14.88 -9.15
C SER A 47 13.01 14.60 -8.03
N ASP A 48 12.33 15.67 -7.60
CA ASP A 48 11.28 15.68 -6.59
C ASP A 48 9.90 15.23 -7.12
N GLY A 49 9.78 15.05 -8.43
CA GLY A 49 8.57 14.57 -9.10
C GLY A 49 8.33 13.06 -8.97
N ARG A 50 9.15 12.31 -8.23
CA ARG A 50 9.06 10.85 -8.16
C ARG A 50 8.37 10.37 -6.89
N ILE A 51 7.58 9.31 -7.05
CA ILE A 51 7.04 8.52 -5.94
C ILE A 51 7.32 7.03 -6.14
N ALA A 52 7.39 6.28 -5.04
CA ALA A 52 7.43 4.82 -5.05
C ALA A 52 6.28 4.28 -4.19
N VAL A 53 5.50 3.38 -4.78
CA VAL A 53 4.43 2.68 -4.08
C VAL A 53 4.91 1.27 -3.78
N GLU A 54 5.03 0.95 -2.50
CA GLU A 54 5.48 -0.34 -2.00
C GLU A 54 4.31 -1.15 -1.40
N ALA A 55 4.60 -2.31 -0.81
CA ALA A 55 3.57 -3.20 -0.25
C ALA A 55 2.78 -2.56 0.90
N ASP A 56 3.42 -1.72 1.68
CA ASP A 56 2.92 -1.16 2.94
C ASP A 56 3.21 0.34 3.08
N SER A 57 3.76 0.99 2.06
CA SER A 57 4.20 2.38 2.13
C SER A 57 4.11 3.07 0.78
N ILE A 58 4.09 4.41 0.81
CA ILE A 58 4.35 5.26 -0.34
C ILE A 58 5.45 6.24 0.03
N GLN A 59 6.47 6.34 -0.81
CA GLN A 59 7.59 7.26 -0.65
C GLN A 59 7.44 8.39 -1.65
N PHE A 60 7.50 9.61 -1.14
CA PHE A 60 7.67 10.86 -1.88
C PHE A 60 9.10 11.34 -1.67
N PHE A 61 9.55 12.30 -2.47
CA PHE A 61 10.91 12.86 -2.34
C PHE A 61 11.21 13.42 -0.94
N ALA A 62 10.27 14.14 -0.32
CA ALA A 62 10.50 14.76 0.99
C ALA A 62 9.75 14.07 2.14
N SER A 63 9.09 12.94 1.89
CA SER A 63 8.32 12.24 2.93
C SER A 63 8.07 10.77 2.61
N ALA A 64 7.98 9.94 3.64
CA ALA A 64 7.55 8.55 3.52
C ALA A 64 6.29 8.33 4.34
N CYS A 65 5.29 7.67 3.77
CA CYS A 65 4.01 7.41 4.42
C CYS A 65 3.76 5.90 4.54
N ALA A 66 3.66 5.40 5.76
CA ALA A 66 3.19 4.05 6.05
C ALA A 66 1.68 3.95 5.76
N LEU A 67 1.28 2.89 5.06
CA LEU A 67 -0.09 2.60 4.67
C LEU A 67 -0.69 1.57 5.61
N ARG A 68 -1.78 1.96 6.28
CA ARG A 68 -2.51 1.10 7.21
C ARG A 68 -3.87 0.74 6.63
N ARG A 69 -4.18 -0.56 6.68
CA ARG A 69 -5.48 -1.12 6.23
C ARG A 69 -5.82 -0.75 4.77
N PRO A 70 -4.92 -0.97 3.80
CA PRO A 70 -5.23 -0.70 2.40
C PRO A 70 -6.41 -1.54 1.95
N ARG A 71 -7.38 -0.90 1.30
CA ARG A 71 -8.61 -1.51 0.83
C ARG A 71 -8.85 -1.11 -0.63
N ILE A 72 -9.32 -2.04 -1.44
CA ILE A 72 -9.83 -1.74 -2.78
C ILE A 72 -11.34 -1.53 -2.70
N ASP A 73 -11.78 -0.34 -3.11
CA ASP A 73 -13.19 0.00 -3.26
C ASP A 73 -13.77 -0.63 -4.54
N ARG A 74 -15.10 -0.66 -4.63
CA ARG A 74 -15.82 -1.29 -5.75
C ARG A 74 -15.50 -0.64 -7.11
N ASP A 75 -15.13 0.63 -7.11
CA ASP A 75 -14.72 1.40 -8.29
C ASP A 75 -13.24 1.21 -8.65
N GLY A 76 -12.54 0.32 -7.95
CA GLY A 76 -11.14 -0.04 -8.20
C GLY A 76 -10.13 0.90 -7.55
N ARG A 77 -10.57 1.94 -6.82
CA ARG A 77 -9.70 2.82 -6.05
C ARG A 77 -9.11 2.08 -4.85
N LEU A 78 -7.85 2.39 -4.53
CA LEU A 78 -7.24 1.97 -3.29
C LEU A 78 -7.35 3.09 -2.26
N THR A 79 -7.83 2.77 -1.07
CA THR A 79 -7.88 3.67 0.07
C THR A 79 -7.08 3.10 1.23
N ALA A 80 -6.33 3.92 1.94
CA ALA A 80 -5.60 3.51 3.13
C ALA A 80 -5.50 4.66 4.14
N GLN A 81 -5.39 4.33 5.42
CA GLN A 81 -4.97 5.29 6.44
C GLN A 81 -3.47 5.51 6.29
N THR A 82 -2.98 6.73 6.51
CA THR A 82 -1.55 7.01 6.41
C THR A 82 -0.98 7.61 7.68
N ALA A 83 0.28 7.29 7.93
CA ALA A 83 1.11 8.02 8.87
C ALA A 83 2.44 8.32 8.18
N CYS A 84 2.86 9.58 8.17
CA CYS A 84 4.01 10.02 7.38
C CYS A 84 5.11 10.59 8.27
N VAL A 85 6.33 10.43 7.79
CA VAL A 85 7.53 11.10 8.30
C VAL A 85 8.03 12.01 7.20
N GLU A 86 8.24 13.28 7.51
CA GLU A 86 8.84 14.25 6.60
C GLU A 86 10.34 14.38 6.86
N GLU A 87 11.10 14.77 5.82
CA GLU A 87 12.49 15.13 5.97
C GLU A 87 12.67 16.21 7.06
N GLY A 88 13.60 15.97 7.99
CA GLY A 88 13.89 16.88 9.10
C GLY A 88 12.96 16.77 10.30
N GLN A 89 12.00 15.83 10.33
CA GLN A 89 11.23 15.52 11.53
C GLN A 89 11.87 14.39 12.34
N ASP A 90 11.98 14.59 13.66
CA ASP A 90 12.47 13.58 14.59
C ASP A 90 11.42 12.47 14.82
N GLY A 91 11.36 11.53 13.88
CA GLY A 91 11.01 10.12 14.11
C GLY A 91 9.59 9.76 14.54
N SER A 92 8.65 10.71 14.66
CA SER A 92 7.26 10.38 14.93
C SER A 92 6.43 10.38 13.66
N ASP A 93 5.96 9.19 13.26
CA ASP A 93 4.89 9.00 12.28
C ASP A 93 3.66 9.85 12.66
N GLU A 94 3.46 11.00 12.02
CA GLU A 94 2.24 11.77 12.22
C GLU A 94 1.13 11.23 11.33
N PRO A 95 -0.09 10.98 11.87
CA PRO A 95 -1.20 10.49 11.06
C PRO A 95 -1.60 11.52 10.00
N ARG A 96 -1.33 11.24 8.72
CA ARG A 96 -1.73 12.08 7.57
C ARG A 96 -3.08 11.70 6.99
N GLY A 97 -4.02 11.33 7.87
CA GLY A 97 -5.39 11.04 7.49
C GLY A 97 -5.48 9.84 6.54
N ARG A 98 -5.89 10.07 5.30
CA ARG A 98 -6.25 9.03 4.31
C ARG A 98 -5.59 9.30 2.96
N ILE A 99 -5.01 8.27 2.35
CA ILE A 99 -4.61 8.30 0.94
C ILE A 99 -5.65 7.61 0.08
N VAL A 100 -5.87 8.15 -1.12
CA VAL A 100 -6.67 7.54 -2.18
C VAL A 100 -5.82 7.44 -3.43
N MET A 101 -5.67 6.23 -3.95
CA MET A 101 -4.96 5.94 -5.19
C MET A 101 -5.92 5.39 -6.25
N THR A 102 -5.87 5.96 -7.46
CA THR A 102 -6.67 5.50 -8.60
C THR A 102 -5.75 5.16 -9.76
N LEU A 103 -5.81 3.94 -10.27
CA LEU A 103 -5.01 3.51 -11.42
C LEU A 103 -5.86 3.52 -12.69
N ARG A 104 -5.37 4.17 -13.75
CA ARG A 104 -5.98 4.18 -15.10
C ARG A 104 -4.90 3.84 -16.13
N GLY A 105 -4.82 2.56 -16.50
CA GLY A 105 -3.69 2.06 -17.29
C GLY A 105 -2.39 2.23 -16.49
N GLU A 106 -1.45 2.99 -17.04
CA GLU A 106 -0.15 3.29 -16.41
C GLU A 106 -0.14 4.59 -15.61
N ARG A 107 -1.27 5.29 -15.54
CA ARG A 107 -1.40 6.57 -14.84
C ARG A 107 -1.99 6.37 -13.45
N LEU A 108 -1.28 6.83 -12.43
CA LEU A 108 -1.66 6.78 -11.03
C LEU A 108 -2.12 8.18 -10.58
N GLY A 109 -3.36 8.30 -10.13
CA GLY A 109 -3.82 9.48 -9.40
C GLY A 109 -3.69 9.25 -7.90
N VAL A 110 -3.04 10.17 -7.18
CA VAL A 110 -2.85 10.12 -5.72
C VAL A 110 -3.48 11.35 -5.09
N THR A 111 -4.29 11.14 -4.06
CA THR A 111 -4.83 12.17 -3.17
C THR A 111 -4.42 11.84 -1.75
N LEU A 112 -3.72 12.76 -1.08
CA LEU A 112 -3.34 12.64 0.33
C LEU A 112 -4.22 13.59 1.15
N ASP A 113 -4.99 13.04 2.07
CA ASP A 113 -6.00 13.74 2.87
C ASP A 113 -6.94 14.66 2.06
N ARG A 114 -6.70 15.98 2.10
CA ARG A 114 -7.49 17.01 1.42
C ARG A 114 -6.76 17.65 0.23
N ASP A 115 -5.56 17.18 -0.08
CA ASP A 115 -4.78 17.71 -1.19
C ASP A 115 -5.48 17.43 -2.52
N PRO A 116 -5.32 18.33 -3.52
CA PRO A 116 -5.79 18.05 -4.86
C PRO A 116 -5.12 16.78 -5.40
N VAL A 117 -5.83 16.06 -6.27
CA VAL A 117 -5.27 14.87 -6.93
C VAL A 117 -4.04 15.27 -7.74
N ARG A 118 -2.92 14.58 -7.50
CA ARG A 118 -1.74 14.61 -8.35
C ARG A 118 -1.70 13.37 -9.22
N PHE A 119 -1.30 13.53 -10.47
CA PHE A 119 -1.20 12.43 -11.41
C PHE A 119 0.25 12.13 -11.73
N TYR A 120 0.53 10.83 -11.81
CA TYR A 120 1.85 10.29 -12.06
C TYR A 120 1.77 9.23 -13.16
N ARG A 121 2.83 9.11 -13.96
CA ARG A 121 3.03 8.06 -14.97
C ARG A 121 4.02 7.03 -14.46
N ARG A 122 3.72 5.75 -14.69
CA ARG A 122 4.59 4.64 -14.30
C ARG A 122 5.92 4.74 -15.03
N CYS A 123 7.02 4.59 -14.30
CA CYS A 123 8.35 4.48 -14.88
C CYS A 123 8.59 3.05 -15.36
N GLU A 124 9.22 2.89 -16.52
CA GLU A 124 9.60 1.58 -17.07
C GLU A 124 10.66 0.87 -16.21
N ARG A 125 11.54 1.67 -15.59
CA ARG A 125 12.59 1.20 -14.70
C ARG A 125 12.45 1.89 -13.35
N ALA A 126 12.46 1.11 -12.27
CA ALA A 126 12.51 1.64 -10.93
C ALA A 126 13.86 2.32 -10.67
N LEU A 127 13.81 3.60 -10.32
CA LEU A 127 14.90 4.31 -9.66
C LEU A 127 14.52 4.47 -8.19
N PRO A 128 15.49 4.42 -7.26
CA PRO A 128 15.19 4.64 -5.85
C PRO A 128 14.63 6.06 -5.66
N VAL A 129 13.58 6.16 -4.85
CA VAL A 129 13.18 7.43 -4.23
C VAL A 129 14.12 7.66 -3.07
N ARG A 130 14.68 8.86 -2.98
CA ARG A 130 15.48 9.28 -1.83
C ARG A 130 14.57 10.04 -0.90
#